data_AF-I1X853-F1
#
_entry.id   AF-I1X853-F1
#
_cell.length_a   1.000
_cell.length_b   1.000
_cell.length_c   1.000
_cell.angle_alpha   90.00
_cell.angle_beta   90.00
_cell.angle_gamma   90.00
#
_symmetry.space_group_name_H-M   'P 1'
#
loop_
_entity.id
_entity.type
_entity.pdbx_description
1 polymer ?
#
loop_
_entity_poly.entity_id
_entity_poly.type
_entity_poly.pdbx_seq_one_letter_code
_entity_poly.pdbx_strand_id
1 'polypeptide(L)' 'LYVPKDENGKYRTYETLGESYADTTEVMRKLIPTHVVFEGRAGALTGKNALTAKVGETVMIVHSEANRDTRPHLIGG' A
#
# COMPACT_ATOMS: atom_id res chain seq x y z
N LEU A 1 -0.48 0.19 -5.07
CA LEU A 1 -1.19 -0.91 -5.77
C LEU A 1 -2.33 -0.36 -6.62
N TYR A 2 -2.48 -0.91 -7.82
CA TYR A 2 -3.53 -0.55 -8.76
C TYR A 2 -4.45 -1.77 -8.90
N VAL A 3 -5.67 -1.67 -8.35
CA VAL A 3 -6.65 -2.76 -8.36
C VAL A 3 -7.86 -2.33 -9.20
N PRO A 4 -8.13 -3.00 -10.33
CA PRO A 4 -9.25 -2.64 -11.19
C PRO A 4 -10.62 -2.77 -10.51
N LYS A 5 -11.58 -1.96 -10.97
CA LYS A 5 -12.98 -2.00 -10.56
C LYS A 5 -13.87 -2.48 -11.71
N ASP A 6 -15.00 -3.10 -11.38
CA ASP A 6 -16.06 -3.43 -12.33
C ASP A 6 -16.95 -2.20 -12.63
N GLU A 7 -17.94 -2.40 -13.50
CA GLU A 7 -18.91 -1.37 -13.91
C GLU A 7 -19.75 -0.83 -12.75
N ASN A 8 -19.89 -1.61 -11.67
CA ASN A 8 -20.61 -1.23 -10.45
C ASN A 8 -19.68 -0.58 -9.40
N GLY A 9 -18.40 -0.38 -9.73
CA GLY A 9 -17.40 0.23 -8.86
C GLY A 9 -16.81 -0.70 -7.79
N LYS A 10 -17.09 -2.00 -7.83
CA LYS A 10 -16.51 -3.01 -6.92
C LYS A 10 -15.15 -3.45 -7.43
N TYR A 11 -14.19 -3.70 -6.54
CA TYR A 11 -12.89 -4.25 -6.94
C TYR A 11 -13.01 -5.66 -7.51
N ARG A 12 -12.32 -5.91 -8.62
CA ARG A 12 -12.31 -7.21 -9.31
C ARG A 12 -11.46 -8.23 -8.56
N THR A 13 -11.85 -9.49 -8.67
CA THR A 13 -11.04 -10.66 -8.30
C THR A 13 -10.79 -11.50 -9.55
N TYR A 14 -9.59 -12.02 -9.70
CA TYR A 14 -9.16 -12.81 -10.85
C TYR A 14 -8.82 -14.22 -10.40
N GLU A 15 -9.06 -15.22 -11.24
CA GLU A 15 -8.73 -16.61 -10.92
C GLU A 15 -7.24 -16.87 -11.07
N THR A 16 -6.61 -16.21 -12.06
CA THR A 16 -5.18 -16.29 -12.32
C THR A 16 -4.52 -14.92 -12.34
N LEU A 17 -3.21 -14.87 -12.09
CA LEU A 17 -2.44 -13.63 -12.15
C LEU A 17 -2.47 -13.00 -13.56
N GLY A 18 -2.42 -13.84 -14.60
CA GLY A 18 -2.37 -13.40 -16.00
C GLY A 18 -3.63 -12.63 -16.44
N GLU A 19 -4.80 -13.05 -15.97
CA GLU A 19 -6.08 -12.36 -16.24
C GLU A 19 -6.10 -10.91 -15.74
N SER A 20 -5.37 -10.62 -14.66
CA SER A 20 -5.34 -9.27 -14.07
C SER A 20 -4.48 -8.29 -14.87
N TYR A 21 -3.61 -8.77 -15.78
CA TYR A 21 -2.52 -7.98 -16.35
C TYR A 21 -3.01 -6.76 -17.15
N ALA A 22 -3.93 -6.98 -18.10
CA ALA A 22 -4.42 -5.92 -18.98
C ALA A 22 -5.16 -4.83 -18.20
N ASP A 23 -6.13 -5.23 -17.37
CA ASP A 23 -6.92 -4.32 -16.54
C ASP A 23 -6.02 -3.54 -15.56
N THR A 24 -5.09 -4.22 -14.89
CA THR A 24 -4.15 -3.57 -13.95
C THR A 24 -3.30 -2.53 -14.67
N THR A 25 -2.81 -2.87 -15.88
CA THR A 25 -1.98 -1.96 -16.68
C THR A 25 -2.77 -0.71 -17.10
N GLU A 26 -4.05 -0.84 -17.43
CA GLU A 26 -4.91 0.30 -17.76
C GLU A 26 -5.07 1.24 -16.55
N VAL A 27 -5.28 0.68 -15.36
CA VAL A 27 -5.41 1.47 -14.12
C VAL A 27 -4.07 2.12 -13.73
N MET A 28 -2.94 1.42 -13.92
CA MET A 28 -1.60 1.97 -13.71
C MET A 28 -1.32 3.21 -14.56
N ARG A 29 -1.73 3.20 -15.84
CA ARG A 29 -1.55 4.33 -16.77
C ARG A 29 -2.26 5.62 -16.34
N LYS A 30 -3.22 5.53 -15.43
CA LYS A 30 -3.91 6.70 -14.84
C LYS A 30 -3.09 7.37 -13.74
N LEU A 31 -2.01 6.74 -13.26
CA LEU A 31 -1.10 7.21 -12.22
C LEU A 31 -1.75 7.44 -10.83
N ILE A 32 -3.01 7.05 -10.66
CA ILE A 32 -3.76 7.16 -9.41
C ILE A 32 -3.83 5.77 -8.76
N PRO A 33 -3.02 5.49 -7.71
CA PRO A 33 -3.08 4.21 -7.03
C PRO A 33 -4.41 4.07 -6.30
N THR A 34 -5.00 2.89 -6.37
CA THR A 34 -6.22 2.56 -5.60
C THR A 34 -5.94 2.32 -4.12
N HIS A 35 -4.73 1.83 -3.81
CA HIS A 35 -4.29 1.55 -2.46
C HIS A 35 -2.80 1.89 -2.32
N VAL A 36 -2.44 2.57 -1.24
CA VAL A 36 -1.06 2.80 -0.79
C VAL A 36 -1.01 2.28 0.64
N VAL A 37 -0.20 1.25 0.89
CA VAL A 37 -0.21 0.48 2.13
C VAL A 37 1.21 0.16 2.59
N PHE A 38 1.42 0.08 3.89
CA PHE A 38 2.63 -0.51 4.47
C PHE A 38 2.49 -2.01 4.62
N GLU A 39 3.60 -2.75 4.47
CA GLU A 39 3.70 -4.19 4.72
C GLU A 39 2.54 -5.03 4.13
N GLY A 40 2.12 -4.69 2.91
CA GLY A 40 1.22 -5.51 2.09
C GLY A 40 -0.29 -5.34 2.33
N ARG A 41 -0.76 -4.62 3.36
CA ARG A 41 -2.21 -4.38 3.57
C ARG A 41 -2.54 -3.14 4.42
N ALA A 42 -3.77 -2.65 4.30
CA ALA A 42 -4.26 -1.57 5.17
C ALA A 42 -4.22 -2.02 6.64
N GLY A 43 -3.62 -1.19 7.50
CA GLY A 43 -3.47 -1.49 8.93
C GLY A 43 -2.47 -2.62 9.25
N ALA A 44 -1.54 -2.95 8.36
CA ALA A 44 -0.57 -4.02 8.62
C ALA A 44 0.26 -3.81 9.91
N LEU A 45 0.65 -2.56 10.18
CA LEU A 45 1.48 -2.11 11.31
C LEU A 45 0.66 -1.45 12.43
N THR A 46 -0.55 -1.95 12.71
CA THR A 46 -1.43 -1.39 13.76
C THR A 46 -1.96 -2.48 14.71
N GLY A 47 -2.60 -2.04 15.80
CA GLY A 47 -3.19 -2.93 16.81
C GLY A 47 -2.13 -3.83 17.44
N LYS A 48 -2.37 -5.14 17.45
CA LYS A 48 -1.40 -6.13 17.97
C LYS A 48 -0.06 -6.17 17.22
N ASN A 49 0.01 -5.61 16.01
CA ASN A 49 1.20 -5.53 15.18
C ASN A 49 1.83 -4.12 15.18
N ALA A 50 1.39 -3.24 16.08
CA ALA A 50 1.94 -1.90 16.16
C ALA A 50 3.45 -1.96 16.44
N LEU A 51 4.20 -1.07 15.78
CA LEU A 51 5.60 -0.85 16.13
C LEU A 51 5.67 -0.34 17.57
N THR A 52 6.68 -0.80 18.32
CA THR A 52 6.88 -0.41 19.72
C THR A 52 8.30 0.12 19.92
N ALA A 53 8.45 1.01 20.88
CA ALA A 53 9.72 1.53 21.36
C ALA A 53 9.53 1.95 22.82
N LYS A 54 10.62 2.16 23.56
CA LYS A 54 10.59 2.71 24.93
C LYS A 54 11.15 4.14 24.97
N VAL A 55 10.75 4.92 25.97
CA VAL A 55 11.36 6.24 26.21
C VAL A 55 12.88 6.06 26.40
N GLY A 56 13.65 6.86 25.67
CA GLY A 56 15.12 6.79 25.66
C GLY A 56 15.71 5.80 24.63
N GLU A 57 14.88 5.00 23.96
CA GLU A 57 15.32 4.13 22.87
C GLU A 57 15.49 4.93 21.57
N THR A 58 16.57 4.66 20.84
CA THR A 58 16.76 5.18 19.47
C THR A 58 16.42 4.09 18.48
N VAL A 59 15.49 4.37 17.57
CA VAL A 59 15.01 3.41 16.55
C VAL A 59 15.37 3.91 15.16
N MET A 60 15.92 3.03 14.32
CA MET A 60 16.10 3.29 12.90
C MET A 60 14.88 2.80 12.12
N ILE A 61 14.19 3.70 11.43
CA ILE A 61 13.05 3.38 10.57
C ILE A 61 13.49 3.46 9.12
N VAL A 62 13.71 2.32 8.47
CA VAL A 62 13.98 2.26 7.04
C VAL A 62 12.65 2.31 6.30
N HIS A 63 12.50 3.26 5.39
CA HIS A 63 11.31 3.42 4.55
C HIS A 63 11.71 3.28 3.09
N SER A 64 11.00 2.43 2.35
CA SER A 64 11.24 2.23 0.92
C SER A 64 9.95 2.40 0.14
N GLU A 65 10.08 2.98 -1.04
CA GLU A 65 9.04 3.04 -2.05
C GLU A 65 9.77 2.99 -3.40
N ALA A 66 9.33 2.12 -4.31
CA ALA A 66 10.05 1.81 -5.54
C ALA A 66 9.43 2.39 -6.83
N ASN A 67 8.25 3.00 -6.78
CA ASN A 67 7.47 3.34 -7.97
C ASN A 67 6.83 4.75 -7.96
N ARG A 68 6.66 5.37 -6.80
CA ARG A 68 6.01 6.66 -6.58
C ARG A 68 6.44 7.31 -5.27
N ASP A 69 6.91 8.56 -5.35
CA ASP A 69 7.29 9.37 -4.19
C ASP A 69 6.33 9.28 -2.99
N THR A 70 6.95 9.15 -1.81
CA THR A 70 6.32 9.13 -0.49
C THR A 70 6.96 10.17 0.42
N ARG A 71 6.23 10.63 1.44
CA ARG A 71 6.69 11.63 2.41
C ARG A 71 6.42 11.09 3.82
N PRO A 72 7.32 10.24 4.37
CA PRO A 72 7.14 9.67 5.69
C PRO A 72 7.08 10.76 6.76
N HIS A 73 6.27 10.54 7.78
CA HIS A 73 6.13 11.46 8.91
C HIS A 73 5.83 10.67 10.19
N LEU A 74 6.48 11.04 11.29
CA LEU A 74 6.19 10.52 12.62
C LEU A 74 5.37 11.58 13.38
N ILE A 75 4.08 11.31 13.58
CA ILE A 75 3.19 12.24 14.27
C ILE A 75 3.63 12.35 15.74
N GLY A 76 3.98 13.56 16.17
CA GLY A 76 4.42 13.85 17.54
C GLY A 76 5.85 13.42 17.87
N GLY A 77 6.62 12.99 16.86
CA GLY A 77 8.07 12.77 17.00
C GLY A 77 8.88 14.07 17.00
#